data_AF-A0A2N2M524-F1
#
_entry.id   AF-A0A2N2M524-F1
#
_cell.length_a   1.000
_cell.length_b   1.000
_cell.length_c   1.000
_cell.angle_alpha   90.00
_cell.angle_beta   90.00
_cell.angle_gamma   90.00
#
_symmetry.space_group_name_H-M   'P 1'
#
loop_
_entity.id
_entity.type
_entity.pdbx_description
1 polymer ?
#
loop_
_entity_poly.entity_id
_entity_poly.type
_entity_poly.pdbx_seq_one_letter_code
_entity_poly.pdbx_strand_id
1 'polypeptide(L)'
;MEKQSYQYIENPLHVTRREFITIGGIVAAFLALPAVWIKMVTSSNNNYILARTKGLYRDDEKASIRVSHANKSVARYYKEFGGEPLGHLSHELLHTKYINRTKGLS
;
A
#
# COMPACT_ATOMS: atom_id res chain seq x y z
N MET A 1 18.98 -56.88 47.43
CA MET A 1 18.52 -55.71 46.64
C MET A 1 19.75 -54.92 46.26
N GLU A 2 20.10 -54.93 44.99
CA GLU A 2 21.33 -54.35 44.45
C GLU A 2 21.23 -52.82 44.46
N LYS A 3 22.12 -52.13 45.18
CA LYS A 3 22.17 -50.67 45.21
C LYS A 3 22.72 -50.18 43.87
N GLN A 4 21.85 -49.74 42.97
CA GLN A 4 22.29 -49.05 41.77
C GLN A 4 22.93 -47.71 42.16
N SER A 5 24.22 -47.54 41.87
CA SER A 5 24.93 -46.28 42.08
C SER A 5 24.66 -45.35 40.89
N TYR A 6 23.70 -44.45 41.02
CA TYR A 6 23.47 -43.42 40.01
C TYR A 6 24.60 -42.39 40.11
N GLN A 7 25.33 -42.20 39.01
CA GLN A 7 26.24 -41.07 38.84
C GLN A 7 25.37 -39.83 38.60
N TYR A 8 25.18 -39.02 39.64
CA TYR A 8 24.45 -37.75 39.53
C TYR A 8 25.37 -36.72 38.87
N ILE A 9 25.11 -36.42 37.60
CA ILE A 9 25.79 -35.33 36.90
C ILE A 9 25.01 -34.06 37.27
N GLU A 10 25.61 -33.21 38.10
CA GLU A 10 25.03 -31.91 38.42
C GLU A 10 24.87 -31.08 37.15
N ASN A 11 23.82 -30.26 37.09
CA ASN A 11 23.62 -29.39 35.94
C ASN A 11 24.81 -28.41 35.85
N PRO A 12 25.66 -28.46 34.82
CA PRO A 12 26.89 -27.67 34.76
C PRO A 12 26.63 -26.16 34.80
N LEU A 13 25.39 -25.73 34.47
CA LEU A 13 24.98 -24.33 34.44
C LEU A 13 24.21 -23.86 35.68
N HIS A 14 23.89 -24.73 36.66
CA HIS A 14 23.13 -24.40 37.89
C HIS A 14 21.79 -23.66 37.69
N VAL A 15 21.17 -23.77 36.51
CA VAL A 15 19.90 -23.09 36.20
C VAL A 15 18.71 -23.96 36.62
N THR A 16 17.75 -23.37 37.33
CA THR A 16 16.49 -24.05 37.67
C THR A 16 15.55 -24.16 36.46
N ARG A 17 14.62 -25.12 36.48
CA ARG A 17 13.65 -25.30 35.37
C ARG A 17 12.83 -24.04 35.06
N ARG A 18 12.52 -23.24 36.08
CA ARG A 18 11.76 -21.99 35.92
C ARG A 18 12.60 -20.91 35.25
N GLU A 19 13.84 -20.75 35.69
CA GLU A 19 14.80 -19.82 35.06
C GLU A 19 15.11 -20.23 33.62
N PHE A 20 15.20 -21.53 33.32
CA PHE A 20 15.38 -22.01 31.95
C PHE A 20 14.22 -21.62 31.04
N ILE A 21 12.96 -21.79 31.49
CA ILE A 21 11.77 -21.38 30.72
C ILE A 21 11.75 -19.87 30.52
N THR A 22 12.09 -19.09 31.56
CA THR A 22 12.16 -17.62 31.47
C THR A 22 13.22 -17.16 30.48
N ILE A 23 14.44 -17.70 30.56
CA ILE A 23 15.54 -17.38 29.64
C ILE A 23 15.17 -17.77 28.20
N GLY A 24 14.61 -18.97 28.00
CA GLY A 24 14.17 -19.44 26.69
C GLY A 24 13.10 -18.53 26.08
N GLY A 25 12.12 -18.09 26.88
CA GLY A 25 11.09 -17.15 26.44
C GLY A 25 11.65 -15.78 26.05
N ILE A 26 12.61 -15.25 26.83
CA ILE A 26 13.29 -13.99 26.54
C ILE A 26 14.09 -14.10 25.23
N VAL A 27 14.86 -15.19 25.05
CA VAL A 27 15.62 -15.43 23.82
C VAL A 27 14.70 -15.52 22.60
N ALA A 28 13.59 -16.27 22.71
CA ALA A 28 12.60 -16.36 21.64
C ALA A 28 11.98 -15.00 21.28
N ALA A 29 11.68 -14.16 22.28
CA ALA A 29 11.18 -12.81 22.05
C ALA A 29 12.22 -11.94 21.33
N PHE A 30 13.49 -11.97 21.76
CA PHE A 30 14.57 -11.23 21.11
C PHE A 30 14.80 -11.69 19.67
N LEU A 31 14.71 -13.00 19.39
CA LEU A 31 14.83 -13.54 18.03
C LEU A 31 13.63 -13.16 17.13
N ALA A 32 12.46 -12.86 17.69
CA ALA A 32 11.29 -12.42 16.93
C ALA A 32 11.32 -10.93 16.55
N LEU A 33 12.03 -10.09 17.30
CA LEU A 33 12.12 -8.63 17.04
C LEU A 33 12.65 -8.29 15.63
N PRO A 34 13.72 -8.93 15.11
CA PRO A 34 14.21 -8.67 13.75
C PRO A 34 13.18 -8.97 12.66
N ALA A 35 12.38 -10.02 12.81
CA ALA A 35 11.36 -10.39 11.83
C ALA A 35 10.23 -9.34 11.75
N VAL A 36 9.82 -8.79 12.89
CA VAL A 36 8.84 -7.69 12.95
C VAL A 36 9.42 -6.42 12.33
N TRP A 37 10.68 -6.10 12.63
CA TRP A 37 11.37 -4.95 12.05
C TRP A 37 11.54 -5.06 10.54
N ILE A 38 11.92 -6.23 10.01
CA ILE A 38 12.02 -6.48 8.57
C ILE A 38 10.65 -6.26 7.90
N LYS A 39 9.56 -6.83 8.43
CA LYS A 39 8.22 -6.59 7.90
C LYS A 39 7.83 -5.12 7.92
N MET A 40 8.22 -4.39 8.96
CA MET A 40 7.96 -2.94 9.09
C MET A 40 8.75 -2.13 8.05
N VAL A 41 10.03 -2.43 7.85
CA VAL A 41 10.91 -1.73 6.90
C VAL A 41 10.54 -2.04 5.45
N THR A 42 10.12 -3.27 5.16
CA THR A 42 9.64 -3.68 3.82
C THR A 42 8.22 -3.19 3.54
N SER A 43 7.53 -2.59 4.50
CA SER A 43 6.22 -1.97 4.26
C SER A 43 6.36 -0.81 3.27
N SER A 44 5.75 -0.95 2.10
CA SER A 44 5.68 0.10 1.09
C SER A 44 4.80 1.25 1.61
N ASN A 45 5.44 2.24 2.21
CA ASN A 45 4.77 3.41 2.77
C ASN A 45 4.33 4.33 1.63
N ASN A 46 3.10 4.11 1.13
CA ASN A 46 2.47 4.91 0.08
C ASN A 46 2.05 6.33 0.52
N ASN A 47 2.68 6.84 1.58
CA ASN A 47 2.29 8.06 2.28
C ASN A 47 2.40 9.29 1.39
N TYR A 48 3.35 9.32 0.45
CA TYR A 48 3.51 10.44 -0.47
C TYR A 48 2.40 10.48 -1.54
N ILE A 49 1.92 9.32 -2.03
CA ILE A 49 0.76 9.27 -2.94
C ILE A 49 -0.49 9.72 -2.18
N LEU A 50 -0.70 9.22 -0.95
CA LEU A 50 -1.81 9.65 -0.10
C LEU A 50 -1.78 11.16 0.18
N ALA A 51 -0.60 11.71 0.47
CA ALA A 51 -0.43 13.14 0.69
C ALA A 51 -0.77 13.97 -0.56
N ARG A 52 -0.31 13.53 -1.75
CA ARG A 52 -0.63 14.19 -3.03
C ARG A 52 -2.12 14.14 -3.33
N THR A 53 -2.74 12.97 -3.18
CA THR A 53 -4.17 12.77 -3.37
C THR A 53 -4.98 13.66 -2.44
N LYS A 54 -4.62 13.73 -1.15
CA LYS A 54 -5.27 14.61 -0.18
C LYS A 54 -5.14 16.08 -0.54
N GLY A 55 -3.97 16.50 -1.04
CA GLY A 55 -3.76 17.87 -1.54
C GLY A 55 -4.69 18.22 -2.70
N LEU A 56 -4.74 17.34 -3.71
CA LEU A 56 -5.60 17.53 -4.89
C LEU A 56 -7.09 17.65 -4.52
N TYR A 57 -7.59 16.79 -3.62
CA TYR A 57 -8.99 16.87 -3.18
C TYR A 57 -9.29 18.13 -2.38
N ARG A 58 -8.36 18.59 -1.53
CA ARG A 58 -8.53 19.84 -0.79
C ARG A 58 -8.61 21.05 -1.74
N ASP A 59 -7.86 21.02 -2.83
CA ASP A 59 -7.88 22.09 -3.82
C ASP A 59 -9.17 22.04 -4.66
N ASP A 60 -9.65 20.84 -5.02
CA ASP A 60 -10.98 20.65 -5.64
C ASP A 60 -12.09 21.21 -4.75
N GLU A 61 -12.11 20.86 -3.45
CA GLU A 61 -13.14 21.32 -2.52
C GLU A 61 -13.28 22.84 -2.43
N LYS A 62 -12.16 23.56 -2.61
CA LYS A 62 -12.10 25.02 -2.57
C LYS A 62 -12.47 25.69 -3.90
N ALA A 63 -12.57 24.93 -5.00
CA ALA A 63 -12.91 25.49 -6.29
C ALA A 63 -14.35 26.01 -6.31
N SER A 64 -14.55 27.21 -6.85
CA SER A 64 -15.88 27.83 -6.97
C SER A 64 -16.79 27.09 -7.96
N ILE A 65 -16.21 26.42 -8.96
CA ILE A 65 -16.91 25.56 -9.91
C ILE A 65 -16.31 24.16 -9.79
N ARG A 66 -17.15 23.20 -9.41
CA ARG A 66 -16.77 21.82 -9.09
C ARG A 66 -17.17 20.80 -10.17
N VAL A 67 -17.95 21.23 -11.16
CA VAL A 67 -18.52 20.36 -12.19
C VAL A 67 -18.23 20.90 -13.59
N SER A 68 -17.81 20.03 -14.51
CA SER A 68 -17.31 20.43 -15.83
C SER A 68 -18.36 21.17 -16.67
N HIS A 69 -19.63 20.77 -16.59
CA HIS A 69 -20.72 21.39 -17.38
C HIS A 69 -21.09 22.80 -16.89
N ALA A 70 -20.70 23.21 -15.69
CA ALA A 70 -20.89 24.57 -15.19
C ALA A 70 -19.75 25.53 -15.60
N ASN A 71 -18.72 25.03 -16.30
CA ASN A 71 -17.61 25.86 -16.77
C ASN A 71 -18.07 26.78 -17.92
N LYS A 72 -18.07 28.09 -17.67
CA LYS A 72 -18.51 29.13 -18.63
C LYS A 72 -17.74 29.09 -19.95
N SER A 73 -16.44 28.80 -19.93
CA SER A 73 -15.62 28.74 -21.14
C SER A 73 -15.97 27.53 -21.99
N VAL A 74 -16.27 26.39 -21.36
CA VAL A 74 -16.73 25.17 -22.06
C VAL A 74 -18.12 25.37 -22.64
N ALA A 75 -19.04 25.96 -21.88
CA ALA A 75 -20.37 26.30 -22.38
C ALA A 75 -20.31 27.25 -23.58
N ARG A 76 -19.42 28.26 -23.53
CA ARG A 76 -19.19 29.17 -24.65
C ARG A 76 -18.63 28.46 -25.87
N TYR A 77 -17.63 27.58 -25.69
CA TYR A 77 -17.07 26.77 -26.78
C TYR A 77 -18.16 25.99 -27.53
N TYR A 78 -19.03 25.27 -26.81
CA TYR A 78 -20.11 24.52 -27.45
C TYR A 78 -21.13 25.45 -28.13
N LYS A 79 -21.50 26.57 -27.50
CA LYS A 79 -22.44 27.54 -28.07
C LYS A 79 -21.94 28.19 -29.37
N GLU A 80 -20.66 28.55 -29.42
CA GLU A 80 -20.09 29.37 -30.50
C GLU A 80 -19.41 28.54 -31.60
N PHE A 81 -19.01 27.30 -31.31
CA PHE A 81 -18.23 26.48 -32.23
C PHE A 81 -18.55 24.98 -32.14
N GLY A 82 -18.41 24.39 -30.96
CA GLY A 82 -18.45 22.93 -30.76
C GLY A 82 -19.81 22.28 -31.00
N GLY A 83 -20.89 23.06 -31.08
CA GLY A 83 -22.25 22.56 -31.24
C GLY A 83 -22.72 21.79 -30.01
N GLU A 84 -22.91 20.48 -30.17
CA GLU A 84 -23.35 19.58 -29.10
C GLU A 84 -22.28 18.52 -28.74
N PRO A 85 -22.24 18.07 -27.47
CA PRO A 85 -21.48 16.89 -27.10
C PRO A 85 -21.89 15.68 -27.95
N LEU A 86 -20.92 14.84 -28.32
CA LEU A 86 -21.14 13.68 -29.21
C LEU A 86 -21.58 14.02 -30.64
N GLY A 87 -21.69 15.30 -31.02
CA GLY A 87 -21.95 15.72 -32.40
C GLY A 87 -20.80 15.41 -33.35
N HIS A 88 -21.03 15.57 -34.65
CA HIS A 88 -20.05 15.26 -35.70
C HIS A 88 -18.69 15.96 -35.47
N LEU A 89 -18.70 17.28 -35.24
CA LEU A 89 -17.49 18.06 -34.99
C LEU A 89 -16.76 17.61 -33.70
N SER A 90 -17.51 17.28 -32.65
CA SER A 90 -16.93 16.71 -31.41
C SER A 90 -16.28 15.34 -31.67
N HIS A 91 -16.90 14.49 -32.47
CA HIS A 91 -16.33 13.19 -32.81
C HIS A 91 -15.06 13.31 -33.67
N GLU A 92 -15.00 14.29 -34.57
CA GLU A 92 -13.84 14.55 -35.41
C GLU A 92 -12.65 15.11 -34.62
N LEU A 93 -12.89 16.06 -33.71
CA LEU A 93 -11.83 16.77 -33.00
C LEU A 93 -11.46 16.18 -31.64
N LEU A 94 -12.44 15.65 -30.91
CA LEU A 94 -12.29 15.33 -29.48
C LEU A 94 -12.31 13.82 -29.21
N HIS A 95 -12.73 12.99 -30.17
CA HIS A 95 -12.78 11.54 -30.01
C HIS A 95 -11.66 10.84 -30.78
N THR A 96 -11.35 9.61 -30.38
CA THR A 96 -10.32 8.78 -31.01
C THR A 96 -10.74 7.32 -31.07
N LYS A 97 -9.97 6.50 -31.77
CA LYS A 97 -10.21 5.07 -31.96
C LYS A 97 -9.07 4.24 -31.38
N TYR A 98 -9.40 3.06 -30.88
CA TYR A 98 -8.40 2.09 -30.41
C TYR A 98 -7.83 1.29 -31.57
N ILE A 99 -6.56 0.90 -31.45
CA ILE A 99 -5.89 0.01 -32.40
C ILE A 99 -5.54 -1.28 -31.65
N ASN A 100 -5.94 -2.43 -32.17
CA ASN A 100 -5.56 -3.72 -31.62
C ASN A 100 -4.05 -3.96 -31.85
N ARG A 101 -3.29 -4.08 -30.76
CA ARG A 101 -1.82 -4.29 -30.76
C ARG A 101 -1.40 -5.67 -30.26
N THR A 102 -2.31 -6.63 -30.18
CA THR A 102 -2.04 -7.97 -29.64
C THR A 102 -1.03 -8.77 -30.47
N LYS A 103 -0.80 -8.40 -31.74
CA LYS A 103 0.22 -9.05 -32.61
C LYS A 103 1.65 -8.99 -32.05
N GLY A 104 1.98 -8.06 -31.14
CA GLY A 104 3.29 -7.99 -30.49
C GLY A 104 3.41 -8.79 -29.19
N LEU A 105 2.34 -9.47 -28.77
CA LEU A 105 2.27 -10.29 -27.57
C LEU A 105 2.32 -11.80 -27.88
N SER A 106 2.36 -12.19 -29.15
CA SER A 106 2.53 -13.58 -29.61
C SER A 106 3.98 -13.93 -29.84
#